data_AF-A0A0A6PM51-F1
#
_entry.id   AF-A0A0A6PM51-F1
#
_cell.length_a   1.000
_cell.length_b   1.000
_cell.length_c   1.000
_cell.angle_alpha   90.00
_cell.angle_beta   90.00
_cell.angle_gamma   90.00
#
_symmetry.space_group_name_H-M   'P 1'
#
loop_
_entity.id
_entity.type
_entity.pdbx_description
1 polymer ?
#
loop_
_entity_poly.entity_id
_entity_poly.type
_entity_poly.pdbx_seq_one_letter_code
_entity_poly.pdbx_strand_id
1 'polypeptide(L)' 'MPDIQYFKEKDKTWFRNFAEQHNITFKELTTEIFPHTKSRTIEKLWQRKNAAQGAYADVLYWYAQAKHKNWKAVTPD' A
#
# COMPACT_ATOMS: atom_id res chain seq x y z
N MET A 1 17.56 13.12 2.18
CA MET A 1 16.39 12.37 1.67
C MET A 1 15.30 13.40 1.41
N PRO A 2 14.62 13.41 0.26
CA PRO A 2 13.54 14.37 0.06
C PRO A 2 12.41 14.02 1.03
N ASP A 3 11.89 15.03 1.74
CA ASP A 3 10.71 14.92 2.58
C ASP A 3 9.52 14.51 1.69
N ILE A 4 9.19 13.21 1.69
CA ILE A 4 8.03 12.64 1.00
C ILE A 4 6.81 13.04 1.84
N GLN A 5 6.45 14.32 1.82
CA GLN A 5 5.22 14.82 2.44
C GLN A 5 4.01 14.52 1.54
N TYR A 6 3.92 13.29 1.04
CA TYR A 6 2.76 12.79 0.26
C TYR A 6 1.62 12.32 1.16
N PHE A 7 1.85 12.31 2.48
CA PHE A 7 0.93 11.81 3.48
C PHE A 7 0.59 12.90 4.49
N LYS A 8 -0.67 13.35 4.51
CA LYS A 8 -1.18 14.10 5.66
C LYS A 8 -1.35 13.10 6.80
N GLU A 9 -0.64 13.32 7.90
CA GLU A 9 -0.76 12.52 9.10
C GLU A 9 -2.26 12.40 9.49
N LYS A 10 -2.75 11.17 9.62
CA LYS A 10 -4.17 10.80 9.87
C LYS A 10 -5.12 10.77 8.66
N ASP A 11 -4.64 10.91 7.42
CA ASP A 11 -5.49 10.72 6.25
C ASP A 11 -5.93 9.25 6.11
N LYS A 12 -7.21 9.02 6.38
CA LYS A 12 -7.85 7.70 6.28
C LYS A 12 -8.27 7.35 4.86
N THR A 13 -8.32 8.32 3.96
CA THR A 13 -8.74 8.12 2.56
C THR A 13 -7.58 7.78 1.65
N TRP A 14 -6.38 8.29 1.98
CA TRP A 14 -5.16 8.13 1.18
C TRP A 14 -4.89 6.68 0.77
N PHE A 15 -4.92 5.73 1.71
CA PHE A 15 -4.57 4.32 1.47
C PHE A 15 -5.41 3.70 0.35
N ARG A 16 -6.73 3.88 0.43
CA ARG A 16 -7.65 3.32 -0.57
C ARG A 16 -7.56 4.08 -1.89
N ASN A 17 -7.49 5.41 -1.85
CA ASN A 17 -7.42 6.22 -3.06
C ASN A 17 -6.13 5.93 -3.85
N PHE A 18 -5.00 5.79 -3.15
CA PHE A 18 -3.72 5.42 -3.75
C PHE A 18 -3.80 4.02 -4.40
N ALA A 19 -4.34 3.04 -3.67
CA ALA A 19 -4.51 1.71 -4.22
C ALA A 19 -5.40 1.70 -5.47
N GLU A 20 -6.54 2.41 -5.45
CA GLU A 20 -7.45 2.55 -6.59
C GLU A 20 -6.76 3.25 -7.79
N GLN A 21 -6.01 4.33 -7.55
CA GLN A 21 -5.24 5.04 -8.59
C GLN A 21 -4.18 4.16 -9.27
N HIS A 22 -3.60 3.21 -8.54
CA HIS A 22 -2.56 2.30 -9.04
C HIS A 22 -3.11 0.93 -9.46
N ASN A 23 -4.43 0.78 -9.60
CA ASN A 23 -5.10 -0.50 -9.91
C ASN A 23 -4.67 -1.64 -8.97
N ILE A 24 -4.42 -1.32 -7.70
CA ILE A 24 -4.07 -2.29 -6.66
C ILE A 24 -5.36 -2.78 -6.01
N THR A 25 -5.59 -4.08 -6.10
CA THR A 25 -6.76 -4.74 -5.53
C THR A 25 -6.57 -5.05 -4.05
N PHE A 26 -7.69 -5.20 -3.33
CA PHE A 26 -7.64 -5.67 -1.94
C PHE A 26 -6.98 -7.04 -1.79
N LYS A 27 -7.14 -7.92 -2.79
CA LYS A 27 -6.48 -9.22 -2.84
C LYS A 27 -4.96 -9.04 -2.83
N GLU A 28 -4.40 -8.28 -3.77
CA GLU A 28 -2.97 -7.94 -3.83
C GLU A 28 -2.47 -7.34 -2.51
N LEU A 29 -3.26 -6.46 -1.87
CA LEU A 29 -2.88 -5.90 -0.58
C LEU A 29 -2.68 -6.97 0.50
N THR A 30 -3.55 -7.98 0.54
CA THR A 30 -3.50 -9.04 1.54
C THR A 30 -2.57 -10.20 1.18
N THR A 31 -2.28 -10.44 -0.10
CA THR A 31 -1.50 -11.60 -0.55
C THR A 31 -0.10 -11.26 -1.03
N GLU A 32 0.12 -10.08 -1.60
CA GLU A 32 1.39 -9.69 -2.22
C GLU A 32 2.09 -8.56 -1.46
N ILE A 33 1.35 -7.53 -1.07
CA ILE A 33 1.91 -6.30 -0.48
C ILE A 33 2.10 -6.45 1.03
N PHE A 34 1.11 -6.99 1.73
CA PHE A 34 1.13 -7.17 3.18
C PHE A 34 0.79 -8.61 3.61
N PRO A 35 1.49 -9.64 3.10
CA PRO A 35 1.17 -11.05 3.38
C PRO A 35 1.24 -11.42 4.87
N HIS A 36 2.08 -10.72 5.64
CA HIS A 36 2.25 -10.95 7.08
C HIS A 36 1.37 -10.05 7.95
N THR A 37 0.64 -9.10 7.36
CA THR A 37 -0.28 -8.26 8.12
C THR A 37 -1.63 -8.94 8.23
N LYS A 38 -2.21 -8.95 9.43
CA LYS A 38 -3.57 -9.48 9.65
C LYS A 38 -4.55 -8.83 8.66
N SER A 39 -5.31 -9.63 7.92
CA SER A 39 -6.26 -9.14 6.90
C SER A 39 -7.24 -8.12 7.49
N ARG A 40 -7.65 -8.28 8.75
CA ARG A 40 -8.51 -7.33 9.48
C ARG A 40 -7.90 -5.94 9.64
N THR A 41 -6.57 -5.83 9.72
CA THR A 41 -5.87 -4.53 9.77
C THR A 41 -5.92 -3.85 8.41
N ILE A 42 -5.64 -4.59 7.33
CA ILE A 42 -5.73 -4.10 5.95
C ILE A 42 -7.18 -3.71 5.61
N GLU A 43 -8.15 -4.50 6.06
CA GLU A 43 -9.58 -4.19 5.91
C GLU A 43 -9.96 -2.88 6.59
N LYS A 44 -9.47 -2.62 7.82
CA LYS A 44 -9.71 -1.35 8.53
C LYS A 44 -9.10 -0.14 7.79
N LEU A 45 -7.94 -0.32 7.16
CA LEU A 45 -7.31 0.71 6.32
C LEU A 45 -8.13 0.94 5.03
N TRP A 46 -8.54 -0.14 4.37
CA TRP A 46 -9.38 -0.10 3.17
C TRP A 46 -10.75 0.54 3.41
N GLN A 47 -11.39 0.22 4.54
CA GLN A 47 -12.66 0.80 4.98
C GLN A 47 -12.51 2.21 5.56
N ARG A 48 -11.31 2.83 5.51
CA ARG A 48 -11.05 4.19 6.01
C ARG A 48 -11.36 4.35 7.50
N LYS A 49 -11.32 3.25 8.28
CA LYS A 49 -11.52 3.26 9.74
C LYS A 49 -10.26 3.74 10.45
N ASN A 50 -9.10 3.32 9.94
CA ASN A 50 -7.78 3.69 10.43
C ASN A 50 -7.01 4.48 9.35
N ALA A 51 -6.10 5.35 9.79
CA ALA A 51 -5.12 5.95 8.89
C ALA A 51 -3.96 4.98 8.67
N ALA A 52 -3.42 4.97 7.44
CA ALA A 52 -2.17 4.27 7.17
C ALA A 52 -1.04 4.93 7.95
N GLN A 53 -0.22 4.15 8.64
CA GLN A 53 1.04 4.69 9.20
C GLN A 53 2.09 4.80 8.08
N GLY A 54 3.16 5.58 8.30
CA GLY A 54 4.20 5.84 7.30
C GLY A 54 4.73 4.58 6.62
N ALA A 55 4.98 3.51 7.39
CA ALA A 55 5.45 2.23 6.84
C ALA A 55 4.49 1.59 5.81
N TYR A 56 3.16 1.71 5.98
CA TYR A 56 2.20 1.22 4.99
C TYR A 56 2.26 2.05 3.71
N ALA A 57 2.48 3.36 3.85
CA ALA A 57 2.60 4.26 2.71
C ALA A 57 3.86 3.97 1.88
N ASP A 58 4.99 3.74 2.56
CA ASP A 58 6.25 3.40 1.91
C ASP A 58 6.14 2.10 1.11
N VAL A 59 5.59 1.03 1.72
CA VAL A 59 5.44 -0.27 1.05
C VAL A 59 4.51 -0.16 -0.16
N LEU A 60 3.39 0.55 -0.03
CA LEU A 60 2.47 0.81 -1.15
C LEU A 60 3.15 1.57 -2.29
N TYR A 61 3.93 2.60 -1.95
CA TYR A 61 4.65 3.40 -2.93
C TYR A 61 5.67 2.56 -3.70
N TRP A 62 6.47 1.74 -3.00
CA TRP A 62 7.41 0.82 -3.63
C TRP A 62 6.74 -0.22 -4.51
N TYR A 63 5.63 -0.81 -4.06
CA TYR A 63 4.88 -1.78 -4.87
C TYR A 63 4.29 -1.13 -6.12
N ALA A 64 3.71 0.07 -6.00
CA ALA A 64 3.20 0.82 -7.15
C ALA A 64 4.32 1.13 -8.16
N GLN A 65 5.49 1.57 -7.70
CA GLN A 65 6.67 1.79 -8.53
C GLN A 65 7.13 0.50 -9.23
N ALA A 66 7.16 -0.62 -8.52
CA ALA A 66 7.50 -1.93 -9.06
C ALA A 66 6.49 -2.38 -10.15
N LYS A 67 5.18 -2.23 -9.88
CA LYS A 67 4.10 -2.57 -10.82
C LYS A 67 4.16 -1.74 -12.10
N HIS A 68 4.41 -0.44 -12.00
CA HIS A 68 4.59 0.45 -13.17
C HIS A 68 5.82 0.08 -14.01
N LYS A 69 6.88 -0.45 -13.37
CA LYS A 69 8.08 -0.93 -14.05
C LYS A 69 7.98 -2.39 -14.54
N ASN A 70 6.81 -3.03 -14.42
CA ASN A 70 6.63 -4.48 -14.66
C ASN A 70 7.64 -5.36 -13.88
N TRP A 71 8.08 -4.89 -12.72
CA TRP A 71 8.91 -5.65 -11.79
C TRP A 71 8.01 -6.66 -11.06
N LYS A 72 7.49 -7.66 -11.79
CA LYS A 72 7.11 -8.92 -11.16
C LYS A 72 8.39 -9.41 -10.48
N ALA A 73 8.34 -9.55 -9.16
CA ALA A 73 9.46 -9.96 -8.34
C ALA A 73 10.30 -11.00 -9.09
N VAL A 74 11.57 -10.68 -9.29
CA VAL A 74 12.60 -11.67 -9.58
C VAL A 74 12.55 -12.60 -8.37
N THR A 75 11.79 -13.68 -8.47
CA THR A 75 12.01 -14.87 -7.65
C THR A 75 13.45 -15.28 -7.92
N PRO A 76 14.35 -15.24 -6.92
CA PRO A 76 15.55 -16.03 -7.04
C PRO A 76 15.08 -17.50 -7.05
N ASP A 77 15.38 -18.20 -8.13
CA ASP A 77 15.44 -19.67 -8.12
C ASP A 77 16.35 -20.17 -6.99
#